data_AF-A0A1W1UIZ8-F1
#
_entry.id   AF-A0A1W1UIZ8-F1
#
_cell.length_a   1.000
_cell.length_b   1.000
_cell.length_c   1.000
_cell.angle_alpha   90.00
_cell.angle_beta   90.00
_cell.angle_gamma   90.00
#
_symmetry.space_group_name_H-M   'P 1'
#
loop_
_entity.id
_entity.type
_entity.pdbx_description
1 polymer ?
#
loop_
_entity_poly.entity_id
_entity_poly.type
_entity_poly.pdbx_seq_one_letter_code
_entity_poly.pdbx_strand_id
1 'polypeptide(L)'
;MKPKVVHVDDRALVIRPSDLETLHRLHIDGAWRTDEVANNLTNAEAFTVAELVTETATSIGAMTLLTSAGQDLIGVRVRDRSSPARQLDRAYVRLCLRDLGWSALSEVQDLRQYDTSGRMTAVRMTAAKMPPELATQMAELEGGRALVIGKLPAGYSPSGIKELVWRLRSQALFRDFWVVIFAPRPRRGQEIASQHQAWLRVIPWVPKGAQSSQQLSVTRSPDGPIRRPGEEQRYLARAAEVRRPYGKPWLDVLGQPRAERIEAFRQALEVDGVLAEQQLWRYFGLKPADLEAVPSVEAQVRPIHSRPGYVVRTRFHLRQSRLQYRDWSTLSHAAGTAEMRLLKGIAPNPAHYRSNGLMGRKTSNKPDAIYYGEFGPEALEYDTGSYTMGVIESKLSAFRDSGYDSVIWGVPAPERQARLSRDLDLYVINPRWF
;
A
#
# COMPACT_ATOMS: atom_id res chain seq x y z
N MET A 1 29.71 -20.18 -4.46
CA MET A 1 28.45 -20.33 -5.23
C MET A 1 28.77 -20.22 -6.71
N LYS A 2 28.12 -21.02 -7.58
CA LYS A 2 28.26 -20.85 -9.04
C LYS A 2 27.48 -19.60 -9.50
N PRO A 3 27.94 -18.86 -10.53
CA PRO A 3 27.17 -17.78 -11.12
C PRO A 3 25.79 -18.26 -11.58
N LYS A 4 24.77 -17.41 -11.43
CA LYS A 4 23.43 -17.65 -11.99
C LYS A 4 23.26 -16.79 -13.25
N VAL A 5 22.54 -17.28 -14.24
CA VAL A 5 22.22 -16.51 -15.44
C VAL A 5 20.72 -16.24 -15.46
N VAL A 6 20.35 -14.97 -15.59
CA VAL A 6 18.97 -14.51 -15.77
C VAL A 6 18.86 -13.96 -17.19
N HIS A 7 17.90 -14.43 -17.96
CA HIS A 7 17.68 -13.95 -19.32
C HIS A 7 16.62 -12.85 -19.33
N VAL A 8 16.91 -11.74 -19.99
CA VAL A 8 16.03 -10.57 -20.14
C VAL A 8 16.13 -10.10 -21.58
N ASP A 9 15.05 -10.18 -22.36
CA ASP A 9 14.97 -9.69 -23.74
C ASP A 9 16.23 -10.03 -24.58
N ASP A 10 16.53 -11.32 -24.68
CA ASP A 10 17.69 -11.92 -25.38
C ASP A 10 19.08 -11.60 -24.82
N ARG A 11 19.18 -10.87 -23.70
CA ARG A 11 20.43 -10.60 -22.99
C ARG A 11 20.55 -11.44 -21.72
N ALA A 12 21.71 -12.09 -21.56
CA ALA A 12 22.03 -12.85 -20.36
C ALA A 12 22.68 -11.94 -19.31
N LEU A 13 22.00 -11.72 -18.19
CA LEU A 13 22.58 -11.11 -17.00
C LEU A 13 23.28 -12.20 -16.17
N VAL A 14 24.61 -12.13 -16.12
CA VAL A 14 25.43 -13.02 -15.28
C VAL A 14 25.47 -12.47 -13.84
N ILE A 15 24.78 -13.15 -12.94
CA ILE A 15 24.73 -12.84 -11.51
C ILE A 15 25.91 -13.51 -10.82
N ARG A 16 26.86 -12.70 -10.33
CA ARG A 16 28.04 -13.16 -9.61
C ARG A 16 27.70 -13.49 -8.15
N PRO A 17 28.52 -14.28 -7.45
CA PRO A 17 28.34 -14.53 -6.01
C PRO A 17 28.31 -13.24 -5.17
N SER A 18 29.12 -12.24 -5.52
CA SER A 18 29.12 -10.92 -4.87
C SER A 18 27.79 -10.18 -5.06
N ASP A 19 27.14 -10.35 -6.21
CA ASP A 19 25.83 -9.75 -6.49
C ASP A 19 24.75 -10.39 -5.60
N LEU A 20 24.78 -11.72 -5.44
CA LEU A 20 23.87 -12.42 -4.55
C LEU A 20 24.03 -11.98 -3.10
N GLU A 21 25.27 -11.78 -2.63
CA GLU A 21 25.54 -11.27 -1.28
C GLU A 21 25.02 -9.84 -1.10
N THR A 22 25.22 -8.98 -2.11
CA THR A 22 24.66 -7.62 -2.12
C THR A 22 23.13 -7.62 -2.10
N LEU A 23 22.47 -8.47 -2.91
CA LEU A 23 21.01 -8.60 -2.90
C LEU A 23 20.52 -9.19 -1.56
N HIS A 24 21.25 -10.11 -0.94
CA HIS A 24 20.95 -10.58 0.41
C HIS A 24 21.03 -9.45 1.45
N ARG A 25 22.04 -8.59 1.38
CA ARG A 25 22.14 -7.41 2.25
C ARG A 25 20.98 -6.44 2.03
N LEU A 26 20.61 -6.17 0.78
CA LEU A 26 19.42 -5.38 0.44
C LEU A 26 18.15 -5.98 1.06
N HIS A 27 17.98 -7.31 1.01
CA HIS A 27 16.86 -7.98 1.66
C HIS A 27 16.83 -7.76 3.17
N ILE A 28 17.99 -7.90 3.84
CA ILE A 28 18.13 -7.71 5.28
C ILE A 28 17.84 -6.26 5.65
N ASP A 29 18.39 -5.31 4.90
CA ASP A 29 18.18 -3.87 5.11
C ASP A 29 16.76 -3.40 4.76
N GLY A 30 16.03 -4.21 4.00
CA GLY A 30 14.69 -3.94 3.49
C GLY A 30 14.73 -3.19 2.18
N ALA A 31 15.34 -2.01 2.16
CA ALA A 31 15.48 -1.17 0.98
C ALA A 31 16.66 -0.20 1.14
N TRP A 32 17.19 0.26 0.02
CA TRP A 32 18.31 1.20 -0.06
C TRP A 32 17.91 2.50 -0.74
N ARG A 33 18.45 3.61 -0.24
CA ARG A 33 18.38 4.90 -0.93
C ARG A 33 19.30 4.92 -2.16
N THR A 34 19.14 5.91 -3.03
CA THR A 34 19.96 6.09 -4.23
C THR A 34 21.48 6.12 -3.93
N ASP A 35 21.89 6.77 -2.83
CA ASP A 35 23.30 6.80 -2.39
C ASP A 35 23.80 5.41 -1.96
N GLU A 36 22.97 4.66 -1.24
CA GLU A 36 23.29 3.29 -0.83
C GLU A 36 23.33 2.33 -2.02
N VAL A 37 22.46 2.50 -3.02
CA VAL A 37 22.49 1.73 -4.26
C VAL A 37 23.78 2.02 -5.02
N ALA A 38 24.15 3.28 -5.22
CA ALA A 38 25.37 3.66 -5.93
C ALA A 38 26.63 3.06 -5.26
N ASN A 39 26.65 2.99 -3.92
CA ASN A 39 27.77 2.46 -3.17
C ASN A 39 27.84 0.92 -3.11
N ASN A 40 26.72 0.22 -3.26
CA ASN A 40 26.65 -1.22 -3.01
C ASN A 40 26.32 -2.05 -4.26
N LEU A 41 25.66 -1.48 -5.27
CA LEU A 41 25.10 -2.19 -6.41
C LEU A 41 25.66 -1.65 -7.74
N THR A 42 26.81 -2.17 -8.17
CA THR A 42 27.57 -1.68 -9.32
C THR A 42 26.82 -1.74 -10.65
N ASN A 43 25.79 -2.58 -10.78
CA ASN A 43 25.00 -2.74 -12.02
C ASN A 43 23.49 -2.61 -11.77
N ALA A 44 23.09 -1.58 -11.01
CA ALA A 44 21.70 -1.35 -10.61
C ALA A 44 20.70 -1.31 -11.78
N GLU A 45 21.11 -0.76 -12.93
CA GLU A 45 20.28 -0.69 -14.13
C GLU A 45 19.95 -2.08 -14.66
N ALA A 46 20.94 -2.97 -14.80
CA ALA A 46 20.68 -4.33 -15.28
C ALA A 46 19.80 -5.13 -14.32
N PHE A 47 19.94 -4.95 -13.00
CA PHE A 47 19.02 -5.59 -12.03
C PHE A 47 17.60 -5.05 -12.12
N THR A 48 17.44 -3.77 -12.48
CA THR A 48 16.12 -3.14 -12.67
C THR A 48 15.47 -3.64 -13.95
N VAL A 49 16.23 -3.69 -15.05
CA VAL A 49 15.79 -4.25 -16.34
C VAL A 49 15.42 -5.73 -16.19
N ALA A 50 16.18 -6.50 -15.40
CA ALA A 50 15.88 -7.88 -15.06
C ALA A 50 14.74 -8.08 -14.05
N GLU A 51 14.06 -7.00 -13.64
CA GLU A 51 13.00 -6.99 -12.64
C GLU A 51 13.39 -7.66 -11.31
N LEU A 52 14.67 -7.65 -10.94
CA LEU A 52 15.16 -8.20 -9.67
C LEU A 52 15.08 -7.18 -8.53
N VAL A 53 15.26 -5.91 -8.88
CA VAL A 53 15.08 -4.78 -7.99
C VAL A 53 14.13 -3.77 -8.63
N THR A 54 13.63 -2.87 -7.81
CA THR A 54 12.74 -1.82 -8.29
C THR A 54 12.75 -0.61 -7.38
N GLU A 55 12.54 0.56 -7.96
CA GLU A 55 12.52 1.82 -7.25
C GLU A 55 11.08 2.23 -6.91
N THR A 56 10.90 2.75 -5.70
CA THR A 56 9.62 3.32 -5.23
C THR A 56 9.87 4.66 -4.56
N ALA A 57 9.13 5.68 -5.00
CA ALA A 57 9.14 7.00 -4.39
C ALA A 57 8.47 6.98 -3.00
N THR A 58 9.13 7.56 -1.99
CA THR A 58 8.62 7.59 -0.62
C THR A 58 8.78 8.97 0.02
N SER A 59 8.21 9.17 1.22
CA SER A 59 8.33 10.43 1.93
C SER A 59 9.77 10.72 2.40
N ILE A 60 10.66 9.73 2.33
CA ILE A 60 12.07 9.84 2.73
C ILE A 60 13.03 9.74 1.53
N GLY A 61 12.53 9.85 0.30
CA GLY A 61 13.29 9.71 -0.93
C GLY A 61 12.91 8.49 -1.76
N ALA A 62 13.56 8.34 -2.92
CA ALA A 62 13.48 7.13 -3.72
C ALA A 62 14.19 5.97 -3.02
N MET A 63 13.53 4.82 -2.98
CA MET A 63 14.00 3.61 -2.32
C MET A 63 14.00 2.45 -3.31
N THR A 64 15.15 1.81 -3.47
CA THR A 64 15.30 0.56 -4.23
C THR A 64 15.08 -0.62 -3.30
N LEU A 65 14.18 -1.52 -3.68
CA LEU A 65 13.83 -2.73 -2.94
C LEU A 65 13.88 -3.97 -3.84
N LEU A 66 13.89 -5.16 -3.23
CA LEU A 66 13.82 -6.41 -3.99
C LEU A 66 12.40 -6.70 -4.44
N THR A 67 12.26 -7.10 -5.71
CA THR A 67 11.03 -7.69 -6.22
C THR A 67 10.87 -9.12 -5.70
N SER A 68 9.75 -9.76 -6.04
CA SER A 68 9.56 -11.19 -5.80
C SER A 68 10.59 -12.05 -6.53
N ALA A 69 10.93 -11.70 -7.77
CA ALA A 69 11.95 -12.40 -8.55
C ALA A 69 13.34 -12.25 -7.92
N GLY A 70 13.69 -11.05 -7.44
CA GLY A 70 14.92 -10.82 -6.68
C GLY A 70 15.00 -11.64 -5.39
N GLN A 71 13.88 -11.74 -4.64
CA GLN A 71 13.79 -12.58 -3.46
C GLN A 71 13.94 -14.07 -3.77
N ASP A 72 13.40 -14.54 -4.90
CA ASP A 72 13.55 -15.92 -5.35
C ASP A 72 14.97 -16.24 -5.79
N LEU A 73 15.62 -15.28 -6.46
CA LEU A 73 17.01 -15.41 -6.89
C LEU A 73 17.95 -15.67 -5.70
N ILE A 74 17.73 -15.01 -4.57
CA ILE A 74 18.50 -15.19 -3.33
C ILE A 74 17.92 -16.30 -2.41
N GLY A 75 16.92 -17.04 -2.87
CA GLY A 75 16.39 -18.20 -2.14
C GLY A 75 15.53 -17.88 -0.92
N VAL A 76 14.89 -16.71 -0.85
CA VAL A 76 13.91 -16.42 0.21
C VAL A 76 12.71 -17.34 0.07
N ARG A 77 12.40 -18.10 1.12
CA ARG A 77 11.21 -18.97 1.13
C ARG A 77 9.94 -18.14 1.03
N VAL A 78 8.90 -18.67 0.37
CA VAL A 78 7.62 -17.97 0.16
C VAL A 78 7.04 -17.36 1.45
N ARG A 79 7.13 -18.08 2.57
CA ARG A 79 6.65 -17.63 3.90
C ARG A 79 7.46 -16.49 4.51
N ASP A 80 8.73 -16.39 4.12
CA ASP A 80 9.71 -15.42 4.63
C ASP A 80 9.81 -14.18 3.72
N ARG A 81 9.11 -14.20 2.57
CA ARG A 81 9.09 -13.07 1.62
C ARG A 81 8.53 -11.81 2.28
N SER A 82 9.24 -10.72 2.11
CA SER A 82 8.84 -9.42 2.62
C SER A 82 8.08 -8.65 1.54
N SER A 83 6.83 -8.27 1.83
CA SER A 83 6.07 -7.36 0.98
C SER A 83 6.80 -6.02 0.80
N PRO A 84 6.58 -5.27 -0.29
CA PRO A 84 7.20 -3.95 -0.48
C PRO A 84 7.02 -3.01 0.72
N ALA A 85 5.82 -2.96 1.31
CA ALA A 85 5.57 -2.17 2.51
C ALA A 85 6.47 -2.57 3.71
N ARG A 86 6.66 -3.88 3.93
CA ARG A 86 7.54 -4.39 5.00
C ARG A 86 9.01 -4.07 4.75
N GLN A 87 9.44 -4.14 3.49
CA GLN A 87 10.79 -3.74 3.08
C GLN A 87 11.03 -2.26 3.36
N LEU A 88 10.08 -1.39 3.00
CA LEU A 88 10.12 0.05 3.28
C LEU A 88 10.08 0.37 4.78
N ASP A 89 9.21 -0.29 5.55
CA ASP A 89 9.11 -0.11 7.00
C ASP A 89 10.43 -0.47 7.69
N ARG A 90 11.05 -1.59 7.29
CA ARG A 90 12.36 -2.02 7.80
C ARG A 90 13.47 -1.03 7.46
N ALA A 91 13.53 -0.59 6.21
CA ALA A 91 14.50 0.40 5.77
C ALA A 91 14.35 1.72 6.52
N TYR A 92 13.10 2.17 6.73
CA TYR A 92 12.81 3.38 7.48
C TYR A 92 13.30 3.29 8.92
N VAL A 93 13.02 2.19 9.63
CA VAL A 93 13.54 1.97 10.99
C VAL A 93 15.07 1.97 10.98
N ARG A 94 15.72 1.21 10.09
CA ARG A 94 17.19 1.17 9.96
C ARG A 94 17.80 2.56 9.79
N LEU A 95 17.22 3.38 8.91
CA LEU A 95 17.69 4.73 8.65
C LEU A 95 17.49 5.66 9.87
N CYS A 96 16.36 5.56 10.58
CA CYS A 96 16.14 6.32 11.81
C CYS A 96 17.15 5.95 12.89
N LEU A 97 17.38 4.65 13.11
CA LEU A 97 18.35 4.17 14.09
C LEU A 97 19.77 4.65 13.78
N ARG A 98 20.18 4.56 12.51
CA ARG A 98 21.50 5.05 12.07
C ARG A 98 21.68 6.56 12.33
N ASP A 99 20.66 7.35 12.02
CA ASP A 99 20.70 8.80 12.15
C ASP A 99 20.73 9.24 13.62
N LEU A 100 19.98 8.53 14.47
CA LEU A 100 19.96 8.75 15.93
C LEU A 100 21.14 8.10 16.68
N GLY A 101 21.96 7.30 15.99
CA GLY A 101 23.09 6.59 16.60
C GLY A 101 22.70 5.44 17.52
N TRP A 102 21.49 4.88 17.36
CA TRP A 102 21.01 3.74 18.14
C TRP A 102 21.44 2.43 17.51
N SER A 103 21.84 1.48 18.35
CA SER A 103 22.27 0.16 17.91
C SER A 103 21.18 -0.88 18.14
N ALA A 104 20.96 -1.72 17.13
CA ALA A 104 20.13 -2.91 17.27
C ALA A 104 20.81 -3.89 18.23
N LEU A 105 20.02 -4.46 19.14
CA LEU A 105 20.50 -5.47 20.07
C LEU A 105 20.55 -6.83 19.36
N SER A 106 21.77 -7.35 19.16
CA SER A 106 22.04 -8.66 18.57
C SER A 106 21.71 -9.81 19.55
N GLU A 107 21.98 -9.62 20.85
CA GLU A 107 22.00 -10.70 21.85
C GLU A 107 20.77 -10.77 22.78
N VAL A 108 19.84 -9.82 22.70
CA VAL A 108 18.72 -9.79 23.67
C VAL A 108 17.56 -10.66 23.18
N GLN A 109 17.61 -11.94 23.53
CA GLN A 109 16.48 -12.88 23.43
C GLN A 109 15.25 -12.37 24.21
N ASP A 110 15.42 -11.54 25.25
CA ASP A 110 14.37 -11.16 26.19
C ASP A 110 13.30 -10.19 25.66
N LEU A 111 13.61 -9.32 24.69
CA LEU A 111 12.59 -8.39 24.15
C LEU A 111 11.93 -8.88 22.86
N ARG A 112 12.63 -9.69 22.06
CA ARG A 112 12.10 -10.21 20.79
C ARG A 112 10.91 -11.15 20.99
N GLN A 113 10.84 -11.85 22.12
CA GLN A 113 9.69 -12.69 22.48
C GLN A 113 8.38 -11.90 22.59
N TYR A 114 8.44 -10.59 22.87
CA TYR A 114 7.26 -9.73 22.93
C TYR A 114 6.85 -9.20 21.54
N ASP A 115 7.75 -9.25 20.56
CA ASP A 115 7.41 -8.97 19.16
C ASP A 115 6.89 -10.23 18.46
N THR A 116 5.66 -10.60 18.79
CA THR A 116 4.97 -11.70 18.11
C THR A 116 4.70 -11.43 16.62
N SER A 117 4.97 -10.21 16.13
CA SER A 117 4.77 -9.85 14.73
C SER A 117 6.03 -9.96 13.87
N GLY A 118 7.23 -10.00 14.49
CA GLY A 118 8.51 -9.91 13.81
C GLY A 118 8.73 -8.59 13.06
N ARG A 119 8.13 -7.50 13.54
CA ARG A 119 8.17 -6.15 12.92
C ARG A 119 8.90 -5.11 13.75
N MET A 120 9.26 -5.43 14.98
CA MET A 120 9.94 -4.55 15.91
C MET A 120 11.43 -4.87 15.96
N THR A 121 12.23 -3.84 16.23
CA THR A 121 13.66 -3.98 16.46
C THR A 121 13.96 -3.64 17.90
N ALA A 122 14.55 -4.57 18.64
CA ALA A 122 15.07 -4.29 19.98
C ALA A 122 16.34 -3.44 19.87
N VAL A 123 16.39 -2.34 20.60
CA VAL A 123 17.51 -1.39 20.55
C VAL A 123 17.94 -0.95 21.94
N ARG A 124 19.20 -0.50 22.02
CA ARG A 124 19.69 0.30 23.13
C ARG A 124 19.72 1.76 22.68
N MET A 125 19.06 2.62 23.43
CA MET A 125 18.99 4.05 23.11
C MET A 125 20.22 4.78 23.66
N THR A 126 20.74 5.74 22.89
CA THR A 126 21.84 6.63 23.27
C THR A 126 21.48 8.07 22.90
N ALA A 127 21.88 9.06 23.71
CA ALA A 127 21.53 10.47 23.46
C ALA A 127 22.47 11.20 22.48
N ALA A 128 23.52 10.52 21.99
CA ALA A 128 24.67 11.18 21.37
C ALA A 128 24.39 11.97 20.07
N LYS A 129 23.24 11.77 19.41
CA LYS A 129 22.95 12.38 18.09
C LYS A 129 21.54 12.98 17.95
N MET A 130 20.87 13.31 19.05
CA MET A 130 19.50 13.84 19.00
C MET A 130 19.45 15.36 18.82
N PRO A 131 18.50 15.90 18.03
CA PRO A 131 18.19 17.32 18.03
C PRO A 131 17.67 17.77 19.40
N PRO A 132 17.94 19.02 19.82
CA PRO A 132 17.53 19.54 21.13
C PRO A 132 16.02 19.40 21.42
N GLU A 133 15.17 19.57 20.40
CA GLU A 133 13.71 19.46 20.52
C GLU A 133 13.24 18.05 20.90
N LEU A 134 13.98 17.03 20.47
CA LEU A 134 13.72 15.63 20.82
C LEU A 134 14.47 15.21 22.08
N ALA A 135 15.61 15.82 22.37
CA ALA A 135 16.38 15.54 23.58
C ALA A 135 15.53 15.72 24.85
N THR A 136 14.69 16.75 24.93
CA THR A 136 13.79 16.93 26.09
C THR A 136 12.72 15.83 26.19
N GLN A 137 12.16 15.37 25.07
CA GLN A 137 11.19 14.26 25.05
C GLN A 137 11.85 12.89 25.31
N MET A 138 13.17 12.81 25.11
CA MET A 138 13.96 11.59 25.15
C MET A 138 14.94 11.50 26.33
N ALA A 139 15.11 12.56 27.12
CA ALA A 139 15.93 12.55 28.33
C ALA A 139 15.43 11.49 29.33
N GLU A 140 14.11 11.28 29.40
CA GLU A 140 13.48 10.20 30.17
C GLU A 140 13.78 8.79 29.64
N LEU A 141 14.26 8.69 28.39
CA LEU A 141 14.47 7.44 27.67
C LEU A 141 15.95 7.05 27.62
N GLU A 142 16.86 7.94 28.03
CA GLU A 142 18.30 7.76 27.88
C GLU A 142 18.80 6.52 28.67
N GLY A 143 19.61 5.68 28.02
CA GLY A 143 20.12 4.44 28.61
C GLY A 143 19.12 3.28 28.67
N GLY A 144 17.84 3.53 28.35
CA GLY A 144 16.77 2.54 28.36
C GLY A 144 16.82 1.54 27.19
N ARG A 145 16.17 0.39 27.39
CA ARG A 145 15.91 -0.60 26.32
C ARG A 145 14.59 -0.24 25.62
N ALA A 146 14.53 -0.43 24.30
CA ALA A 146 13.30 -0.18 23.56
C ALA A 146 12.99 -1.25 22.51
N LEU A 147 11.70 -1.45 22.25
CA LEU A 147 11.17 -2.03 21.02
C LEU A 147 10.76 -0.91 20.08
N VAL A 148 11.45 -0.83 18.94
CA VAL A 148 11.24 0.21 17.94
C VAL A 148 10.46 -0.34 16.76
N ILE A 149 9.53 0.44 16.27
CA ILE A 149 8.81 0.16 15.02
C ILE A 149 8.63 1.44 14.21
N GLY A 150 8.52 1.31 12.91
CA GLY A 150 8.28 2.42 12.00
C GLY A 150 7.36 1.98 10.87
N LYS A 151 6.58 2.92 10.33
CA LYS A 151 5.69 2.62 9.21
C LYS A 151 5.66 3.75 8.18
N LEU A 152 5.96 3.44 6.93
CA LEU A 152 5.81 4.36 5.79
C LEU A 152 4.46 4.16 5.07
N PRO A 153 3.91 5.19 4.43
CA PRO A 153 4.38 6.59 4.40
C PRO A 153 3.91 7.46 5.59
N ALA A 154 3.00 6.95 6.42
CA ALA A 154 2.18 7.81 7.30
C ALA A 154 2.14 7.38 8.77
N GLY A 155 2.96 6.41 9.17
CA GLY A 155 2.96 5.89 10.54
C GLY A 155 1.80 4.94 10.86
N TYR A 156 1.57 4.75 12.16
CA TYR A 156 0.53 3.87 12.68
C TYR A 156 -0.84 4.55 12.70
N SER A 157 -1.88 3.78 12.41
CA SER A 157 -3.26 4.26 12.60
C SER A 157 -3.61 4.29 14.10
N PRO A 158 -4.62 5.07 14.51
CA PRO A 158 -5.15 5.04 15.88
C PRO A 158 -5.46 3.62 16.38
N SER A 159 -6.05 2.77 15.52
CA SER A 159 -6.35 1.38 15.85
C SER A 159 -5.09 0.53 16.01
N GLY A 160 -4.09 0.74 15.16
CA GLY A 160 -2.79 0.06 15.28
C GLY A 160 -2.07 0.41 16.58
N ILE A 161 -2.16 1.67 17.03
CA ILE A 161 -1.60 2.06 18.34
C ILE A 161 -2.39 1.40 19.48
N LYS A 162 -3.73 1.37 19.41
CA LYS A 162 -4.54 0.65 20.42
C LYS A 162 -4.18 -0.83 20.51
N GLU A 163 -3.92 -1.48 19.38
CA GLU A 163 -3.48 -2.88 19.35
C GLU A 163 -2.12 -3.04 20.05
N LEU A 164 -1.16 -2.13 19.79
CA LEU A 164 0.12 -2.13 20.49
C LEU A 164 -0.05 -1.91 21.99
N VAL A 165 -0.93 -0.99 22.41
CA VAL A 165 -1.28 -0.75 23.81
C VAL A 165 -1.82 -2.02 24.46
N TRP A 166 -2.81 -2.65 23.83
CA TRP A 166 -3.43 -3.86 24.35
C TRP A 166 -2.41 -5.00 24.50
N ARG A 167 -1.49 -5.14 23.54
CA ARG A 167 -0.50 -6.24 23.53
C ARG A 167 0.69 -6.01 24.45
N LEU A 168 1.23 -4.79 24.50
CA LEU A 168 2.56 -4.54 25.04
C LEU A 168 2.55 -3.78 26.36
N ARG A 169 1.47 -3.09 26.75
CA ARG A 169 1.45 -2.22 27.94
C ARG A 169 1.95 -2.92 29.20
N SER A 170 1.36 -4.08 29.54
CA SER A 170 1.71 -4.79 30.77
C SER A 170 3.15 -5.28 30.75
N GLN A 171 3.63 -5.76 29.60
CA GLN A 171 5.00 -6.26 29.45
C GLN A 171 6.02 -5.13 29.50
N ALA A 172 5.76 -4.02 28.82
CA ALA A 172 6.63 -2.83 28.79
C ALA A 172 6.84 -2.25 30.19
N LEU A 173 5.74 -2.12 30.96
CA LEU A 173 5.80 -1.62 32.35
C LEU A 173 6.48 -2.63 33.29
N PHE A 174 6.20 -3.93 33.16
CA PHE A 174 6.77 -4.95 34.04
C PHE A 174 8.26 -5.20 33.79
N ARG A 175 8.70 -5.11 32.52
CA ARG A 175 10.08 -5.39 32.10
C ARG A 175 10.92 -4.14 31.90
N ASP A 176 10.37 -2.98 32.21
CA ASP A 176 11.04 -1.68 32.11
C ASP A 176 11.70 -1.48 30.74
N PHE A 177 10.86 -1.46 29.70
CA PHE A 177 11.29 -1.10 28.35
C PHE A 177 10.28 -0.19 27.67
N TRP A 178 10.79 0.59 26.71
CA TRP A 178 10.00 1.53 25.95
C TRP A 178 9.50 0.92 24.64
N VAL A 179 8.30 1.30 24.22
CA VAL A 179 7.86 1.11 22.84
C VAL A 179 7.99 2.45 22.12
N VAL A 180 8.78 2.47 21.05
CA VAL A 180 9.05 3.68 20.27
C VAL A 180 8.53 3.48 18.85
N ILE A 181 7.67 4.39 18.41
CA ILE A 181 7.11 4.40 17.07
C ILE A 181 7.72 5.57 16.29
N PHE A 182 8.54 5.29 15.29
CA PHE A 182 8.95 6.29 14.31
C PHE A 182 7.81 6.56 13.33
N ALA A 183 7.50 7.83 13.12
CA ALA A 183 6.55 8.28 12.13
C ALA A 183 7.11 9.48 11.37
N PRO A 184 7.13 9.48 10.02
CA PRO A 184 7.59 10.66 9.28
C PRO A 184 6.60 11.84 9.43
N ARG A 185 5.36 11.54 9.84
CA ARG A 185 4.29 12.51 10.10
C ARG A 185 3.52 12.08 11.35
N PRO A 186 3.73 12.73 12.50
CA PRO A 186 3.22 12.26 13.79
C PRO A 186 1.70 12.42 13.96
N ARG A 187 1.02 13.20 13.09
CA ARG A 187 -0.39 13.55 13.24
C ARG A 187 -1.33 12.35 13.43
N ARG A 188 -0.96 11.15 12.96
CA ARG A 188 -1.77 9.95 13.18
C ARG A 188 -1.40 9.27 14.49
N GLY A 189 -2.37 9.22 15.41
CA GLY A 189 -2.28 8.41 16.62
C GLY A 189 -1.49 9.03 17.78
N GLN A 190 -0.92 10.23 17.61
CA GLN A 190 -0.22 10.96 18.67
C GLN A 190 -1.07 11.18 19.92
N GLU A 191 -2.37 11.46 19.76
CA GLU A 191 -3.31 11.62 20.88
C GLU A 191 -3.48 10.35 21.70
N ILE A 192 -3.48 9.17 21.06
CA ILE A 192 -3.55 7.89 21.79
C ILE A 192 -2.19 7.60 22.43
N ALA A 193 -1.09 7.89 21.74
CA ALA A 193 0.23 7.71 22.31
C ALA A 193 0.48 8.65 23.51
N SER A 194 -0.05 9.88 23.49
CA SER A 194 0.10 10.82 24.60
C SER A 194 -0.58 10.33 25.88
N GLN A 195 -1.69 9.59 25.74
CA GLN A 195 -2.37 8.92 26.87
C GLN A 195 -1.53 7.78 27.49
N HIS A 196 -0.46 7.32 26.82
CA HIS A 196 0.38 6.21 27.23
C HIS A 196 1.86 6.59 27.35
N GLN A 197 2.15 7.86 27.65
CA GLN A 197 3.50 8.40 27.82
C GLN A 197 4.31 7.77 28.97
N ALA A 198 3.76 6.88 29.78
CA ALA A 198 4.59 6.15 30.76
C ALA A 198 5.52 5.10 30.13
N TRP A 199 5.22 4.61 28.91
CA TRP A 199 5.98 3.52 28.29
C TRP A 199 5.98 3.54 26.74
N LEU A 200 5.10 4.34 26.12
CA LEU A 200 4.96 4.46 24.67
C LEU A 200 5.39 5.86 24.21
N ARG A 201 6.16 5.93 23.13
CA ARG A 201 6.60 7.18 22.48
C ARG A 201 6.33 7.13 20.99
N VAL A 202 5.82 8.22 20.43
CA VAL A 202 5.73 8.42 18.97
C VAL A 202 6.70 9.55 18.62
N ILE A 203 7.74 9.22 17.87
CA ILE A 203 8.81 10.15 17.50
C ILE A 203 8.62 10.58 16.04
N PRO A 204 8.38 11.88 15.77
CA PRO A 204 8.43 12.40 14.41
C PRO A 204 9.88 12.40 13.92
N TRP A 205 10.21 11.55 12.94
CA TRP A 205 11.57 11.50 12.40
C TRP A 205 11.60 11.28 10.88
N VAL A 206 12.37 12.11 10.19
CA VAL A 206 12.71 11.96 8.78
C VAL A 206 14.23 11.87 8.68
N PRO A 207 14.81 10.71 8.32
CA PRO A 207 16.25 10.52 8.30
C PRO A 207 16.99 11.55 7.42
N LYS A 208 18.15 12.03 7.88
CA LYS A 208 19.00 12.98 7.13
C LYS A 208 19.35 12.48 5.73
N GLY A 209 19.38 13.40 4.76
CA GLY A 209 19.60 13.09 3.34
C GLY A 209 18.35 12.58 2.62
N ALA A 210 17.21 12.47 3.31
CA ALA A 210 15.92 12.32 2.65
C ALA A 210 15.57 13.61 1.87
N GLN A 211 15.72 13.58 0.55
CA GLN A 211 14.97 14.51 -0.28
C GLN A 211 13.52 14.04 -0.26
N SER A 212 12.60 14.85 0.28
CA SER A 212 11.19 14.46 0.33
C SER A 212 10.62 14.41 -1.09
N SER A 213 10.73 13.25 -1.73
CA SER A 213 10.21 12.99 -3.06
C SER A 213 9.06 11.99 -3.00
N GLN A 214 8.09 12.19 -2.10
CA GLN A 214 6.73 11.86 -2.50
C GLN A 214 6.36 12.83 -3.61
N GLN A 215 6.86 12.56 -4.82
CA GLN A 215 6.41 13.25 -6.00
C GLN A 215 4.99 12.80 -6.22
N LEU A 216 4.07 13.55 -5.61
CA LEU A 216 2.77 13.71 -6.18
C LEU A 216 2.99 14.18 -7.62
N SER A 217 2.85 13.26 -8.56
CA SER A 217 2.81 13.64 -9.96
C SER A 217 1.44 14.27 -10.19
N VAL A 218 1.40 15.60 -10.17
CA VAL A 218 0.35 16.32 -10.87
C VAL A 218 0.74 16.24 -12.33
N THR A 219 -0.02 15.53 -13.16
CA THR A 219 0.14 15.64 -14.60
C THR A 219 -0.20 17.08 -14.98
N ARG A 220 0.83 17.88 -15.26
CA ARG A 220 0.69 19.18 -15.92
C ARG A 220 0.86 18.91 -17.41
N SER A 221 -0.18 19.15 -18.20
CA SER A 221 -0.04 19.12 -19.65
C SER A 221 -0.47 20.48 -20.17
N PRO A 222 0.43 21.27 -20.79
CA PRO A 222 0.05 22.47 -21.52
C PRO A 222 -0.75 22.11 -22.79
N ASP A 223 -0.47 20.94 -23.38
CA ASP A 223 -1.18 20.38 -24.53
C ASP A 223 -1.00 18.85 -24.50
N GLY A 224 -2.05 18.10 -24.22
CA GLY A 224 -2.00 16.62 -24.27
C GLY A 224 -1.62 16.14 -25.68
N PRO A 225 -0.96 14.97 -25.84
CA PRO A 225 -0.56 14.51 -27.16
C PRO A 225 -1.79 14.38 -28.07
N ILE A 226 -1.76 15.11 -29.19
CA ILE A 226 -2.72 14.96 -30.29
C ILE A 226 -2.51 13.55 -30.84
N ARG A 227 -3.47 12.63 -30.60
CA ARG A 227 -3.41 11.27 -31.14
C ARG A 227 -3.58 11.34 -32.65
N ARG A 228 -2.80 10.54 -33.39
CA ARG A 228 -3.02 10.38 -34.82
C ARG A 228 -4.40 9.73 -35.05
N PRO A 229 -5.18 10.19 -36.04
CA PRO A 229 -6.43 9.53 -36.42
C PRO A 229 -6.21 8.02 -36.63
N GLY A 230 -7.01 7.18 -35.97
CA GLY A 230 -6.90 5.70 -36.02
C GLY A 230 -6.27 5.03 -34.79
N GLU A 231 -5.34 5.68 -34.08
CA GLU A 231 -4.79 5.13 -32.83
C GLU A 231 -5.84 5.10 -31.71
N GLU A 232 -6.71 6.11 -31.68
CA GLU A 232 -7.81 6.18 -30.72
C GLU A 232 -8.84 5.07 -30.93
N GLN A 233 -9.24 4.80 -32.18
CA GLN A 233 -10.19 3.74 -32.50
C GLN A 233 -9.65 2.34 -32.18
N ARG A 234 -8.38 2.04 -32.53
CA ARG A 234 -7.75 0.76 -32.15
C ARG A 234 -7.67 0.59 -30.63
N TYR A 235 -7.38 1.68 -29.94
CA TYR A 235 -7.29 1.68 -28.49
C TYR A 235 -8.67 1.47 -27.82
N LEU A 236 -9.72 2.14 -28.32
CA LEU A 236 -11.09 1.96 -27.84
C LEU A 236 -11.62 0.55 -28.14
N ALA A 237 -11.33 0.00 -29.31
CA ALA A 237 -11.67 -1.37 -29.66
C ALA A 237 -11.06 -2.37 -28.66
N ARG A 238 -9.78 -2.20 -28.30
CA ARG A 238 -9.12 -3.06 -27.31
C ARG A 238 -9.72 -2.91 -25.90
N ALA A 239 -10.15 -1.72 -25.51
CA ALA A 239 -10.84 -1.51 -24.23
C ALA A 239 -12.23 -2.18 -24.22
N ALA A 240 -12.94 -2.14 -25.34
CA ALA A 240 -14.25 -2.77 -25.54
C ALA A 240 -14.20 -4.31 -25.63
N GLU A 241 -13.10 -4.88 -26.13
CA GLU A 241 -12.88 -6.34 -26.23
C GLU A 241 -12.72 -7.04 -24.88
N VAL A 242 -12.45 -6.30 -23.80
CA VAL A 242 -12.35 -6.88 -22.46
C VAL A 242 -13.74 -7.40 -22.04
N ARG A 243 -13.99 -8.69 -22.26
CA ARG A 243 -15.22 -9.40 -21.84
C ARG A 243 -15.42 -9.24 -20.34
N ARG A 244 -16.61 -8.77 -19.93
CA ARG A 244 -16.99 -8.64 -18.52
C ARG A 244 -18.32 -9.30 -18.23
N PRO A 245 -18.48 -9.94 -17.04
CA PRO A 245 -19.68 -10.70 -16.73
C PRO A 245 -20.90 -9.82 -16.40
N TYR A 246 -20.70 -8.52 -16.15
CA TYR A 246 -21.69 -7.63 -15.54
C TYR A 246 -21.80 -6.37 -16.39
N GLY A 247 -23.03 -5.92 -16.67
CA GLY A 247 -23.43 -4.62 -17.22
C GLY A 247 -22.55 -3.95 -18.31
N LYS A 248 -23.17 -3.51 -19.40
CA LYS A 248 -22.49 -2.69 -20.43
C LYS A 248 -22.52 -1.15 -20.26
N PRO A 249 -22.93 -0.50 -19.14
CA PRO A 249 -23.00 0.99 -19.09
C PRO A 249 -21.70 1.73 -19.40
N TRP A 250 -20.55 1.08 -19.24
CA TRP A 250 -19.25 1.66 -19.59
C TRP A 250 -18.98 1.71 -21.10
N LEU A 251 -19.67 0.90 -21.92
CA LEU A 251 -19.56 1.01 -23.38
C LEU A 251 -20.15 2.34 -23.88
N ASP A 252 -21.19 2.83 -23.22
CA ASP A 252 -21.79 4.14 -23.55
C ASP A 252 -20.76 5.24 -23.32
N VAL A 253 -20.03 5.19 -22.20
CA VAL A 253 -18.90 6.09 -21.94
C VAL A 253 -17.82 5.95 -23.01
N LEU A 254 -17.41 4.73 -23.39
CA LEU A 254 -16.39 4.55 -24.43
C LEU A 254 -16.80 5.07 -25.81
N GLY A 255 -18.11 5.14 -26.10
CA GLY A 255 -18.67 5.72 -27.32
C GLY A 255 -18.68 7.26 -27.33
N GLN A 256 -18.47 7.91 -26.18
CA GLN A 256 -18.51 9.36 -26.06
C GLN A 256 -17.24 10.05 -26.59
N PRO A 257 -17.36 11.33 -27.01
CA PRO A 257 -16.21 12.19 -27.25
C PRO A 257 -15.22 12.19 -26.09
N ARG A 258 -13.93 12.36 -26.41
CA ARG A 258 -12.85 12.33 -25.42
C ARG A 258 -13.09 13.29 -24.23
N ALA A 259 -13.59 14.50 -24.49
CA ALA A 259 -13.87 15.48 -23.44
C ALA A 259 -14.93 14.99 -22.44
N GLU A 260 -16.00 14.38 -22.93
CA GLU A 260 -17.05 13.77 -22.09
C GLU A 260 -16.52 12.58 -21.28
N ARG A 261 -15.64 11.76 -21.87
CA ARG A 261 -14.98 10.66 -21.16
C ARG A 261 -14.08 11.15 -20.02
N ILE A 262 -13.37 12.26 -20.22
CA ILE A 262 -12.57 12.91 -19.17
C ILE A 262 -13.48 13.39 -18.03
N GLU A 263 -14.62 13.97 -18.36
CA GLU A 263 -15.58 14.43 -17.36
C GLU A 263 -16.23 13.27 -16.60
N ALA A 264 -16.64 12.20 -17.30
CA ALA A 264 -17.13 10.98 -16.68
C ALA A 264 -16.10 10.37 -15.72
N PHE A 265 -14.80 10.40 -16.08
CA PHE A 265 -13.73 9.97 -15.19
C PHE A 265 -13.62 10.87 -13.95
N ARG A 266 -13.71 12.20 -14.09
CA ARG A 266 -13.67 13.13 -12.96
C ARG A 266 -14.83 12.91 -11.99
N GLN A 267 -16.05 12.70 -12.50
CA GLN A 267 -17.22 12.36 -11.70
C GLN A 267 -17.03 11.05 -10.93
N ALA A 268 -16.51 10.01 -11.61
CA ALA A 268 -16.17 8.74 -10.96
C ALA A 268 -15.11 8.94 -9.85
N LEU A 269 -14.06 9.71 -10.13
CA LEU A 269 -13.01 10.00 -9.16
C LEU A 269 -13.51 10.80 -7.96
N GLU A 270 -14.47 11.71 -8.15
CA GLU A 270 -15.07 12.49 -7.06
C GLU A 270 -15.81 11.59 -6.07
N VAL A 271 -16.51 10.59 -6.58
CA VAL A 271 -17.34 9.68 -5.79
C VAL A 271 -16.52 8.54 -5.15
N ASP A 272 -15.59 7.95 -5.90
CA ASP A 272 -14.78 6.83 -5.41
C ASP A 272 -13.53 7.27 -4.63
N GLY A 273 -13.05 8.48 -4.89
CA GLY A 273 -11.89 9.09 -4.28
C GLY A 273 -10.53 8.63 -4.83
N VAL A 274 -10.43 7.37 -5.29
CA VAL A 274 -9.22 6.78 -5.89
C VAL A 274 -9.61 5.87 -7.06
N LEU A 275 -8.92 6.03 -8.20
CA LEU A 275 -9.01 5.12 -9.35
C LEU A 275 -7.60 4.72 -9.82
N ALA A 276 -7.39 3.46 -10.14
CA ALA A 276 -6.14 2.97 -10.73
C ALA A 276 -6.10 3.23 -12.25
N GLU A 277 -4.88 3.34 -12.79
CA GLU A 277 -4.64 3.57 -14.22
C GLU A 277 -5.31 2.54 -15.12
N GLN A 278 -5.34 1.27 -14.70
CA GLN A 278 -6.02 0.23 -15.48
C GLN A 278 -7.53 0.48 -15.56
N GLN A 279 -8.14 1.11 -14.55
CA GLN A 279 -9.55 1.50 -14.57
C GLN A 279 -9.79 2.67 -15.51
N LEU A 280 -8.88 3.65 -15.53
CA LEU A 280 -8.89 4.77 -16.48
C LEU A 280 -8.91 4.25 -17.93
N TRP A 281 -8.03 3.31 -18.23
CA TRP A 281 -7.96 2.64 -19.53
C TRP A 281 -9.25 1.84 -19.82
N ARG A 282 -9.64 0.96 -18.89
CA ARG A 282 -10.72 -0.02 -19.06
C ARG A 282 -12.11 0.57 -19.21
N TYR A 283 -12.42 1.67 -18.53
CA TYR A 283 -13.79 2.19 -18.42
C TYR A 283 -13.99 3.53 -19.13
N PHE A 284 -12.91 4.28 -19.34
CA PHE A 284 -12.98 5.61 -19.93
C PHE A 284 -12.18 5.71 -21.22
N GLY A 285 -11.37 4.71 -21.56
CA GLY A 285 -10.56 4.75 -22.77
C GLY A 285 -9.54 5.90 -22.73
N LEU A 286 -9.04 6.24 -21.55
CA LEU A 286 -8.11 7.34 -21.32
C LEU A 286 -6.75 6.83 -20.84
N LYS A 287 -5.72 7.63 -21.09
CA LYS A 287 -4.36 7.47 -20.58
C LYS A 287 -4.08 8.54 -19.52
N PRO A 288 -3.08 8.37 -18.64
CA PRO A 288 -2.73 9.40 -17.67
C PRO A 288 -2.42 10.77 -18.28
N ALA A 289 -1.86 10.81 -19.49
CA ALA A 289 -1.59 12.04 -20.24
C ALA A 289 -2.85 12.79 -20.68
N ASP A 290 -4.02 12.13 -20.66
CA ASP A 290 -5.30 12.76 -21.00
C ASP A 290 -5.90 13.53 -19.81
N LEU A 291 -5.32 13.38 -18.60
CA LEU A 291 -5.84 13.95 -17.35
C LEU A 291 -5.00 15.15 -16.92
N GLU A 292 -5.50 16.35 -17.17
CA GLU A 292 -4.89 17.58 -16.67
C GLU A 292 -5.22 17.80 -15.18
N ALA A 293 -4.21 18.19 -14.40
CA ALA A 293 -4.31 18.63 -13.01
C ALA A 293 -4.88 17.59 -12.03
N VAL A 294 -4.98 16.31 -12.42
CA VAL A 294 -5.40 15.23 -11.52
C VAL A 294 -4.18 14.74 -10.71
N PRO A 295 -4.19 14.86 -9.38
CA PRO A 295 -3.15 14.31 -8.52
C PRO A 295 -3.00 12.80 -8.74
N SER A 296 -1.77 12.31 -8.85
CA SER A 296 -1.51 10.87 -8.91
C SER A 296 -0.27 10.46 -8.11
N VAL A 297 -0.21 9.17 -7.78
CA VAL A 297 0.94 8.52 -7.14
C VAL A 297 1.20 7.19 -7.80
N GLU A 298 2.47 6.86 -8.02
CA GLU A 298 2.88 5.53 -8.42
C GLU A 298 3.26 4.69 -7.20
N ALA A 299 2.78 3.46 -7.17
CA ALA A 299 3.05 2.55 -6.08
C ALA A 299 3.20 1.11 -6.58
N GLN A 300 4.01 0.36 -5.84
CA GLN A 300 4.02 -1.09 -5.93
C GLN A 300 3.12 -1.69 -4.88
N VAL A 301 2.17 -2.49 -5.35
CA VAL A 301 1.07 -2.98 -4.53
C VAL A 301 0.89 -4.46 -4.72
N ARG A 302 0.49 -5.12 -3.64
CA ARG A 302 0.08 -6.52 -3.63
C ARG A 302 -1.44 -6.57 -3.69
N PRO A 303 -2.05 -6.73 -4.87
CA PRO A 303 -3.50 -6.66 -5.00
C PRO A 303 -4.21 -7.89 -4.42
N ILE A 304 -3.52 -9.04 -4.36
CA ILE A 304 -4.05 -10.29 -3.81
C ILE A 304 -3.23 -10.66 -2.57
N HIS A 305 -3.84 -10.59 -1.38
CA HIS A 305 -3.15 -10.80 -0.12
C HIS A 305 -2.48 -12.17 -0.03
N SER A 306 -3.16 -13.21 -0.50
CA SER A 306 -2.70 -14.62 -0.48
C SER A 306 -1.57 -14.92 -1.47
N ARG A 307 -1.25 -14.01 -2.40
CA ARG A 307 -0.16 -14.17 -3.38
C ARG A 307 0.96 -13.18 -3.04
N PRO A 308 1.83 -13.46 -2.06
CA PRO A 308 2.86 -12.52 -1.61
C PRO A 308 3.86 -12.14 -2.72
N GLY A 309 4.08 -13.04 -3.68
CA GLY A 309 4.93 -12.80 -4.84
C GLY A 309 4.29 -11.95 -5.94
N TYR A 310 2.97 -11.73 -5.89
CA TYR A 310 2.26 -11.00 -6.93
C TYR A 310 2.19 -9.51 -6.58
N VAL A 311 3.14 -8.76 -7.14
CA VAL A 311 3.26 -7.31 -6.98
C VAL A 311 3.09 -6.66 -8.33
N VAL A 312 2.26 -5.63 -8.40
CA VAL A 312 2.03 -4.85 -9.61
C VAL A 312 2.46 -3.41 -9.37
N ARG A 313 3.11 -2.80 -10.35
CA ARG A 313 3.31 -1.35 -10.40
C ARG A 313 2.04 -0.73 -10.98
N THR A 314 1.47 0.25 -10.30
CA THR A 314 0.26 0.93 -10.74
C THR A 314 0.33 2.41 -10.38
N ARG A 315 -0.33 3.23 -11.18
CA ARG A 315 -0.58 4.64 -10.86
C ARG A 315 -2.00 4.78 -10.32
N PHE A 316 -2.13 5.39 -9.14
CA PHE A 316 -3.41 5.76 -8.57
C PHE A 316 -3.68 7.24 -8.83
N HIS A 317 -4.81 7.53 -9.46
CA HIS A 317 -5.38 8.87 -9.57
C HIS A 317 -6.20 9.16 -8.32
N LEU A 318 -6.02 10.36 -7.77
CA LEU A 318 -6.54 10.73 -6.47
C LEU A 318 -7.46 11.95 -6.62
N ARG A 319 -8.62 11.91 -5.97
CA ARG A 319 -9.54 13.06 -5.90
C ARG A 319 -8.89 14.32 -5.31
N GLN A 320 -7.92 14.13 -4.41
CA GLN A 320 -7.26 15.22 -3.71
C GLN A 320 -5.84 14.81 -3.31
N SER A 321 -4.92 15.76 -3.37
CA SER A 321 -3.49 15.54 -3.12
C SER A 321 -3.18 14.96 -1.74
N ARG A 322 -4.01 15.20 -0.72
CA ARG A 322 -3.81 14.64 0.62
C ARG A 322 -3.95 13.12 0.70
N LEU A 323 -4.56 12.47 -0.30
CA LEU A 323 -4.70 11.01 -0.33
C LEU A 323 -3.38 10.29 -0.62
N GLN A 324 -2.36 10.98 -1.13
CA GLN A 324 -1.01 10.44 -1.32
C GLN A 324 -0.36 9.92 -0.03
N TYR A 325 -0.88 10.38 1.12
CA TYR A 325 -0.41 9.98 2.46
C TYR A 325 -1.22 8.81 3.05
N ARG A 326 -2.09 8.17 2.27
CA ARG A 326 -2.70 6.90 2.64
C ARG A 326 -1.72 5.78 2.34
N ASP A 327 -1.73 4.71 3.13
CA ASP A 327 -0.94 3.53 2.79
C ASP A 327 -1.46 2.88 1.50
N TRP A 328 -0.57 2.18 0.79
CA TRP A 328 -0.91 1.67 -0.55
C TRP A 328 -1.99 0.59 -0.49
N SER A 329 -2.07 -0.14 0.63
CA SER A 329 -3.15 -1.09 0.88
C SER A 329 -4.51 -0.39 0.89
N THR A 330 -4.61 0.78 1.53
CA THR A 330 -5.83 1.59 1.55
C THR A 330 -6.20 2.12 0.16
N LEU A 331 -5.21 2.56 -0.63
CA LEU A 331 -5.46 3.00 -2.01
C LEU A 331 -5.92 1.85 -2.90
N SER A 332 -5.27 0.69 -2.82
CA SER A 332 -5.68 -0.55 -3.50
C SER A 332 -7.09 -1.00 -3.11
N HIS A 333 -7.43 -0.90 -1.82
CA HIS A 333 -8.75 -1.24 -1.31
C HIS A 333 -9.83 -0.33 -1.89
N ALA A 334 -9.57 0.98 -1.93
CA ALA A 334 -10.48 1.96 -2.52
C ALA A 334 -10.64 1.75 -4.03
N ALA A 335 -9.55 1.51 -4.77
CA ALA A 335 -9.60 1.19 -6.20
C ALA A 335 -10.39 -0.11 -6.47
N GLY A 336 -10.25 -1.11 -5.60
CA GLY A 336 -11.03 -2.34 -5.64
C GLY A 336 -12.53 -2.12 -5.41
N THR A 337 -12.88 -1.25 -4.47
CA THR A 337 -14.28 -0.84 -4.23
C THR A 337 -14.84 -0.08 -5.44
N ALA A 338 -14.06 0.83 -6.03
CA ALA A 338 -14.43 1.53 -7.25
C ALA A 338 -14.65 0.58 -8.44
N GLU A 339 -13.81 -0.46 -8.56
CA GLU A 339 -13.97 -1.50 -9.59
C GLU A 339 -15.31 -2.24 -9.43
N MET A 340 -15.76 -2.49 -8.20
CA MET A 340 -17.06 -3.10 -7.95
C MET A 340 -18.20 -2.20 -8.45
N ARG A 341 -18.16 -0.89 -8.16
CA ARG A 341 -19.13 0.09 -8.67
C ARG A 341 -19.16 0.09 -10.20
N LEU A 342 -17.98 0.18 -10.82
CA LEU A 342 -17.82 0.23 -12.27
C LEU A 342 -18.29 -1.07 -12.96
N LEU A 343 -17.99 -2.24 -12.39
CA LEU A 343 -18.47 -3.53 -12.89
C LEU A 343 -20.00 -3.66 -12.79
N LYS A 344 -20.60 -3.14 -11.72
CA LYS A 344 -22.06 -3.14 -11.53
C LYS A 344 -22.76 -2.06 -12.36
N GLY A 345 -22.02 -1.19 -13.04
CA GLY A 345 -22.59 -0.10 -13.83
C GLY A 345 -23.30 0.95 -12.98
N ILE A 346 -22.95 1.06 -11.70
CA ILE A 346 -23.55 2.04 -10.79
C ILE A 346 -23.01 3.42 -11.15
N ALA A 347 -23.91 4.35 -11.49
CA ALA A 347 -23.54 5.71 -11.84
C ALA A 347 -22.83 6.43 -10.67
N PRO A 348 -21.88 7.35 -10.93
CA PRO A 348 -21.21 8.13 -9.89
C PRO A 348 -22.13 9.25 -9.36
N ASN A 349 -23.24 8.87 -8.73
CA ASN A 349 -24.21 9.79 -8.14
C ASN A 349 -24.19 9.71 -6.60
N PRO A 350 -23.75 10.76 -5.88
CA PRO A 350 -23.69 10.78 -4.41
C PRO A 350 -25.02 10.51 -3.68
N ALA A 351 -26.16 10.75 -4.34
CA ALA A 351 -27.47 10.45 -3.79
C ALA A 351 -27.76 8.93 -3.76
N HIS A 352 -27.17 8.18 -4.70
CA HIS A 352 -27.41 6.74 -4.87
C HIS A 352 -26.20 5.89 -4.50
N TYR A 353 -25.01 6.46 -4.38
CA TYR A 353 -23.80 5.73 -4.02
C TYR A 353 -22.90 6.55 -3.11
N ARG A 354 -22.39 5.91 -2.05
CA ARG A 354 -21.47 6.53 -1.09
C ARG A 354 -20.30 5.62 -0.80
N SER A 355 -19.09 6.05 -1.16
CA SER A 355 -17.85 5.39 -0.78
C SER A 355 -17.43 5.77 0.64
N ASN A 356 -17.30 4.78 1.52
CA ASN A 356 -16.77 4.93 2.87
C ASN A 356 -15.26 4.63 2.94
N GLY A 357 -14.70 4.00 1.91
CA GLY A 357 -13.35 3.40 1.90
C GLY A 357 -12.20 4.36 2.26
N LEU A 358 -12.39 5.67 2.07
CA LEU A 358 -11.37 6.71 2.29
C LEU A 358 -11.71 7.71 3.41
N MET A 359 -12.91 7.63 3.99
CA MET A 359 -13.41 8.55 5.01
C MET A 359 -13.37 7.93 6.42
N GLY A 360 -12.53 8.51 7.30
CA GLY A 360 -12.61 8.28 8.75
C GLY A 360 -12.27 6.86 9.25
N ARG A 361 -12.53 6.61 10.54
CA ARG A 361 -12.35 5.29 11.19
C ARG A 361 -13.29 4.29 10.52
N LYS A 362 -12.73 3.31 9.77
CA LYS A 362 -13.46 2.07 9.45
C LYS A 362 -13.78 1.37 10.77
N THR A 363 -15.00 1.55 11.27
CA THR A 363 -15.57 0.59 12.22
C THR A 363 -15.79 -0.71 11.46
N SER A 364 -15.47 -1.86 12.08
CA SER A 364 -15.60 -3.19 11.47
C SER A 364 -16.97 -3.43 10.81
N ASN A 365 -17.99 -2.74 11.29
CA ASN A 365 -19.40 -2.92 10.95
C ASN A 365 -19.89 -2.04 9.80
N LYS A 366 -19.05 -1.16 9.23
CA LYS A 366 -19.45 -0.33 8.07
C LYS A 366 -18.90 -0.93 6.76
N PRO A 367 -19.73 -1.04 5.72
CA PRO A 367 -19.26 -1.52 4.41
C PRO A 367 -18.37 -0.47 3.76
N ASP A 368 -17.52 -0.92 2.82
CA ASP A 368 -16.63 -0.05 2.06
C ASP A 368 -17.36 0.97 1.20
N ALA A 369 -18.52 0.61 0.67
CA ALA A 369 -19.46 1.52 0.03
C ALA A 369 -20.91 1.07 0.25
N ILE A 370 -21.84 1.99 0.03
CA ILE A 370 -23.28 1.73 0.07
C ILE A 370 -23.87 2.19 -1.26
N TYR A 371 -24.69 1.34 -1.85
CA TYR A 371 -25.51 1.67 -3.02
C TYR A 371 -26.99 1.68 -2.60
N TYR A 372 -27.68 2.78 -2.85
CA TYR A 372 -29.11 2.94 -2.63
C TYR A 372 -29.84 2.64 -3.94
N GLY A 373 -30.12 1.34 -4.14
CA GLY A 373 -30.86 0.84 -5.29
C GLY A 373 -32.38 0.94 -5.09
N GLU A 374 -33.13 0.44 -6.06
CA GLU A 374 -34.59 0.43 -6.05
C GLU A 374 -35.16 -0.44 -4.90
N PHE A 375 -34.45 -1.50 -4.54
CA PHE A 375 -34.86 -2.45 -3.50
C PHE A 375 -34.35 -2.09 -2.09
N GLY A 376 -33.66 -0.95 -1.97
CA GLY A 376 -33.07 -0.43 -0.73
C GLY A 376 -31.53 -0.51 -0.68
N PRO A 377 -30.92 -0.28 0.50
CA PRO A 377 -29.47 -0.13 0.61
C PRO A 377 -28.71 -1.46 0.48
N GLU A 378 -27.83 -1.54 -0.51
CA GLU A 378 -26.89 -2.63 -0.73
C GLU A 378 -25.50 -2.28 -0.17
N ALA A 379 -24.93 -3.19 0.62
CA ALA A 379 -23.58 -3.07 1.15
C ALA A 379 -22.54 -3.61 0.15
N LEU A 380 -21.53 -2.82 -0.17
CA LEU A 380 -20.39 -3.26 -0.98
C LEU A 380 -19.16 -3.41 -0.08
N GLU A 381 -18.57 -4.60 -0.07
CA GLU A 381 -17.32 -4.88 0.67
C GLU A 381 -16.28 -5.47 -0.27
N TYR A 382 -15.10 -4.87 -0.33
CA TYR A 382 -13.97 -5.36 -1.10
C TYR A 382 -12.97 -6.09 -0.18
N ASP A 383 -12.78 -7.39 -0.38
CA ASP A 383 -11.80 -8.20 0.34
C ASP A 383 -10.61 -8.51 -0.56
N THR A 384 -9.43 -7.99 -0.20
CA THR A 384 -8.14 -8.30 -0.87
C THR A 384 -7.71 -9.77 -0.77
N GLY A 385 -8.50 -10.61 -0.10
CA GLY A 385 -8.22 -12.00 0.21
C GLY A 385 -7.59 -12.20 1.59
N SER A 386 -7.70 -11.20 2.47
CA SER A 386 -7.07 -11.21 3.80
C SER A 386 -8.00 -11.67 4.91
N TYR A 387 -9.32 -11.63 4.69
CA TYR A 387 -10.27 -11.99 5.72
C TYR A 387 -10.31 -13.51 5.93
N THR A 388 -10.39 -13.95 7.18
CA THR A 388 -10.73 -15.33 7.53
C THR A 388 -12.25 -15.52 7.39
N MET A 389 -12.72 -16.77 7.34
CA MET A 389 -14.16 -17.04 7.23
C MET A 389 -14.96 -16.40 8.38
N GLY A 390 -14.47 -16.51 9.63
CA GLY A 390 -15.13 -15.87 10.77
C GLY A 390 -15.18 -14.34 10.69
N VAL A 391 -14.21 -13.68 10.04
CA VAL A 391 -14.29 -12.23 9.78
C VAL A 391 -15.37 -11.91 8.74
N ILE A 392 -15.50 -12.74 7.70
CA ILE A 392 -16.54 -12.60 6.68
C ILE A 392 -17.92 -12.75 7.33
N GLU A 393 -18.16 -13.85 8.05
CA GLU A 393 -19.42 -14.13 8.74
C GLU A 393 -19.80 -13.01 9.73
N SER A 394 -18.82 -12.53 10.52
CA SER A 394 -19.03 -11.42 11.45
C SER A 394 -19.46 -10.13 10.73
N LYS A 395 -18.83 -9.81 9.59
CA LYS A 395 -19.21 -8.65 8.77
C LYS A 395 -20.60 -8.80 8.16
N LEU A 396 -20.92 -9.98 7.63
CA LEU A 396 -22.24 -10.25 7.06
C LEU A 396 -23.35 -10.16 8.11
N SER A 397 -23.11 -10.64 9.34
CA SER A 397 -24.03 -10.44 10.46
C SER A 397 -24.21 -8.94 10.72
N ALA A 398 -23.12 -8.20 10.89
CA ALA A 398 -23.18 -6.78 11.19
C ALA A 398 -23.89 -5.97 10.09
N PHE A 399 -23.76 -6.35 8.82
CA PHE A 399 -24.48 -5.71 7.72
C PHE A 399 -25.99 -6.00 7.77
N ARG A 400 -26.38 -7.25 8.03
CA ARG A 400 -27.79 -7.60 8.23
C ARG A 400 -28.40 -6.84 9.41
N ASP A 401 -27.69 -6.80 10.54
CA ASP A 401 -28.12 -6.07 11.74
C ASP A 401 -28.23 -4.55 11.51
N SER A 402 -27.48 -4.02 10.54
CA SER A 402 -27.52 -2.61 10.14
C SER A 402 -28.61 -2.29 9.11
N GLY A 403 -29.41 -3.28 8.69
CA GLY A 403 -30.53 -3.10 7.77
C GLY A 403 -30.15 -2.95 6.30
N TYR A 404 -29.03 -3.54 5.86
CA TYR A 404 -28.72 -3.65 4.43
C TYR A 404 -29.49 -4.83 3.81
N ASP A 405 -30.21 -4.57 2.71
CA ASP A 405 -31.06 -5.57 2.06
C ASP A 405 -30.26 -6.65 1.34
N SER A 406 -29.08 -6.30 0.86
CA SER A 406 -28.16 -7.27 0.26
C SER A 406 -26.69 -6.86 0.42
N VAL A 407 -25.80 -7.81 0.18
CA VAL A 407 -24.35 -7.62 0.23
C VAL A 407 -23.73 -8.05 -1.09
N ILE A 408 -23.00 -7.14 -1.72
CA ILE A 408 -22.13 -7.43 -2.85
C ILE A 408 -20.71 -7.58 -2.31
N TRP A 409 -20.14 -8.76 -2.48
CA TRP A 409 -18.80 -9.06 -1.99
C TRP A 409 -17.79 -9.10 -3.14
N GLY A 410 -16.71 -8.33 -3.05
CA GLY A 410 -15.67 -8.27 -4.07
C GLY A 410 -14.41 -8.99 -3.64
N VAL A 411 -13.89 -9.92 -4.46
CA VAL A 411 -12.56 -10.52 -4.24
C VAL A 411 -11.72 -10.55 -5.52
N PRO A 412 -10.44 -10.18 -5.49
CA PRO A 412 -9.62 -10.12 -6.71
C PRO A 412 -9.19 -11.51 -7.21
N ALA A 413 -9.16 -12.54 -6.35
CA ALA A 413 -8.75 -13.89 -6.72
C ALA A 413 -9.95 -14.74 -7.22
N PRO A 414 -9.94 -15.26 -8.46
CA PRO A 414 -11.04 -16.05 -9.02
C PRO A 414 -11.36 -17.30 -8.20
N GLU A 415 -10.34 -17.96 -7.67
CA GLU A 415 -10.53 -19.18 -6.87
C GLU A 415 -11.26 -18.87 -5.57
N ARG A 416 -10.97 -17.71 -4.96
CA ARG A 416 -11.68 -17.22 -3.77
C ARG A 416 -13.11 -16.81 -4.09
N GLN A 417 -13.34 -16.18 -5.25
CA GLN A 417 -14.70 -15.84 -5.70
C GLN A 417 -15.54 -17.11 -5.80
N ALA A 418 -15.07 -18.11 -6.56
CA ALA A 418 -15.79 -19.35 -6.78
C ALA A 418 -16.09 -20.10 -5.47
N ARG A 419 -15.15 -20.08 -4.52
CA ARG A 419 -15.34 -20.66 -3.19
C ARG A 419 -16.41 -19.90 -2.39
N LEU A 420 -16.28 -18.58 -2.24
CA LEU A 420 -17.22 -17.80 -1.43
C LEU A 420 -18.64 -17.81 -2.01
N SER A 421 -18.78 -17.77 -3.33
CA SER A 421 -20.09 -17.92 -3.99
C SER A 421 -20.76 -19.25 -3.68
N ARG A 422 -19.97 -20.33 -3.55
CA ARG A 422 -20.49 -21.66 -3.21
C ARG A 422 -20.84 -21.78 -1.72
N ASP A 423 -19.96 -21.26 -0.87
CA ASP A 423 -20.01 -21.52 0.57
C ASP A 423 -21.01 -20.60 1.32
N LEU A 424 -21.30 -19.40 0.79
CA LEU A 424 -22.02 -18.35 1.54
C LEU A 424 -23.32 -17.86 0.91
N ASP A 425 -23.74 -18.41 -0.25
CA ASP A 425 -24.89 -17.91 -1.02
C ASP A 425 -24.88 -16.38 -1.22
N LEU A 426 -23.67 -15.86 -1.49
CA LEU A 426 -23.43 -14.43 -1.68
C LEU A 426 -23.26 -14.11 -3.16
N TYR A 427 -23.70 -12.90 -3.53
CA TYR A 427 -23.32 -12.30 -4.79
C TYR A 427 -21.85 -11.83 -4.73
N VAL A 428 -20.94 -12.71 -5.14
CA VAL A 428 -19.49 -12.45 -5.16
C VAL A 428 -19.01 -12.11 -6.55
N ILE A 429 -18.36 -10.96 -6.70
CA ILE A 429 -17.77 -10.48 -7.95
C ILE A 429 -16.24 -10.53 -7.91
N ASN A 430 -15.60 -10.53 -9.09
CA ASN A 430 -14.15 -10.49 -9.25
C ASN A 430 -13.63 -9.13 -9.73
N PRO A 431 -13.58 -8.12 -8.85
CA PRO A 431 -13.01 -6.80 -9.14
C PRO A 431 -11.50 -6.91 -9.38
N ARG A 432 -11.10 -6.88 -10.65
CA ARG A 432 -9.69 -6.76 -11.08
C ARG A 432 -9.39 -5.32 -11.43
N TRP A 433 -9.01 -4.53 -10.44
CA TRP A 433 -8.68 -3.11 -10.64
C TRP A 433 -7.27 -2.89 -11.21
N PHE A 434 -6.39 -3.89 -11.12
CA PHE A 434 -4.99 -3.87 -11.58
C PHE A 434 -4.80 -4.44 -12.98
#